data_AF-A0A5C7UX37-F1
#
_entry.id   AF-A0A5C7UX37-F1
#
_cell.length_a   1.000
_cell.length_b   1.000
_cell.length_c   1.000
_cell.angle_alpha   90.00
_cell.angle_beta   90.00
_cell.angle_gamma   90.00
#
_symmetry.space_group_name_H-M   'P 1'
#
loop_
_entity.id
_entity.type
_entity.pdbx_description
1 polymer ?
#
loop_
_entity_poly.entity_id
_entity_poly.type
_entity_poly.pdbx_seq_one_letter_code
_entity_poly.pdbx_strand_id
1 'polypeptide(L)'
;MRLGSLSATTLESLLHLSRPEAAQRAALWLTPQHTGWLEVQALPAALGLASGWPEPARLICLHLDRPELAQQARVDALCAQMRFSPAERCVLLLLADGLTPEAVARQLGIQLSTTRVHVRKLLLKSRAPSMTQLLRWVGSADALPG
;
A
#
# COMPACT_ATOMS: atom_id res chain seq x y z
N MET A 1 -2.57 12.92 -14.45
CA MET A 1 -2.52 11.84 -13.44
C MET A 1 -1.23 11.96 -12.65
N ARG A 2 -1.30 12.10 -11.32
CA ARG A 2 -0.12 12.05 -10.46
C ARG A 2 0.00 10.64 -9.90
N LEU A 3 0.98 9.89 -10.40
CA LEU A 3 1.38 8.60 -9.83
C LEU A 3 1.64 8.77 -8.33
N GLY A 4 1.01 7.94 -7.50
CA GLY A 4 1.41 7.70 -6.12
C GLY A 4 1.47 8.89 -5.17
N SER A 5 0.81 10.01 -5.51
CA SER A 5 0.76 11.16 -4.62
C SER A 5 -0.04 10.81 -3.37
N LEU A 6 0.58 10.94 -2.20
CA LEU A 6 -0.16 11.10 -0.96
C LEU A 6 -1.09 12.31 -1.16
N SER A 7 -2.40 12.06 -1.27
CA SER A 7 -3.35 13.15 -1.43
C SER A 7 -3.37 13.97 -0.14
N ALA A 8 -3.65 15.28 -0.24
CA ALA A 8 -3.80 16.13 0.94
C ALA A 8 -4.81 15.54 1.93
N THR A 9 -5.92 14.98 1.43
CA THR A 9 -6.95 14.32 2.22
C THR A 9 -6.45 13.05 2.92
N THR A 10 -5.61 12.25 2.26
CA THR A 10 -5.00 11.06 2.87
C THR A 10 -4.00 11.47 3.96
N LEU A 11 -3.20 12.50 3.71
CA LEU A 11 -2.28 13.06 4.71
C LEU A 11 -3.03 13.61 5.92
N GLU A 12 -4.07 14.42 5.70
CA GLU A 12 -4.94 14.95 6.77
C GLU A 12 -5.56 13.82 7.60
N SER A 13 -6.06 12.77 6.94
CA SER A 13 -6.63 11.62 7.65
C SER A 13 -5.60 10.91 8.54
N LEU A 14 -4.36 10.73 8.06
CA LEU A 14 -3.28 10.14 8.86
C LEU A 14 -2.89 11.03 10.04
N LEU A 15 -2.81 12.33 9.82
CA LEU A 15 -2.51 13.31 10.87
C LEU A 15 -3.61 13.31 11.94
N HIS A 16 -4.88 13.28 11.54
CA HIS A 16 -6.03 13.24 12.45
C HIS A 16 -6.14 11.93 13.24
N LEU A 17 -5.79 10.79 12.62
CA LEU A 17 -5.85 9.47 13.27
C LEU A 17 -4.60 9.17 14.11
N SER A 18 -3.53 9.97 13.99
CA SER A 18 -2.31 9.81 14.80
C SER A 18 -2.58 10.18 16.27
N ARG A 19 -2.43 9.18 17.13
CA ARG A 19 -2.59 9.34 18.59
C ARG A 19 -1.21 9.28 19.27
N PRO A 20 -1.08 9.84 20.49
CA PRO A 20 0.17 9.79 21.24
C PRO A 20 0.77 8.39 21.39
N GLU A 21 -0.09 7.38 21.47
CA GLU A 21 0.28 5.99 21.74
C GLU A 21 0.30 5.10 20.49
N ALA A 22 -0.10 5.61 19.32
CA ALA A 22 -0.25 4.80 18.11
C ALA A 22 0.25 5.52 16.85
N ALA A 23 1.34 5.00 16.29
CA ALA A 23 1.84 5.40 14.98
C ALA A 23 0.87 4.91 13.88
N GLN A 24 0.51 5.82 12.98
CA GLN A 24 -0.27 5.51 11.78
C GLN A 24 0.68 5.32 10.61
N ARG A 25 0.39 4.35 9.75
CA ARG A 25 1.23 4.04 8.59
C ARG A 25 0.42 4.08 7.31
N ALA A 26 1.02 4.65 6.27
CA ALA A 26 0.48 4.61 4.91
C ALA A 26 1.56 4.23 3.92
N ALA A 27 1.24 3.30 3.03
CA ALA A 27 2.09 2.98 1.90
C ALA A 27 2.18 4.16 0.93
N LEU A 28 3.38 4.41 0.43
CA LEU A 28 3.66 5.48 -0.53
C LEU A 28 4.32 4.93 -1.77
N TRP A 29 3.82 5.39 -2.91
CA TRP A 29 4.46 5.18 -4.20
C TRP A 29 5.09 6.49 -4.66
N LEU A 30 6.32 6.75 -4.21
CA LEU A 30 6.99 8.05 -4.38
C LEU A 30 7.40 8.29 -5.82
N THR A 31 8.09 7.30 -6.38
CA THR A 31 8.40 7.23 -7.80
C THR A 31 8.19 5.81 -8.27
N PRO A 32 8.17 5.61 -9.58
CA PRO A 32 8.01 4.27 -10.08
C PRO A 32 9.18 3.32 -9.73
N GLN A 33 10.37 3.84 -9.42
CA GLN A 33 11.49 3.06 -8.85
C GLN A 33 11.56 3.07 -7.31
N HIS A 34 11.01 4.09 -6.63
CA HIS A 34 11.13 4.26 -5.19
C HIS A 34 9.77 4.15 -4.50
N THR A 35 9.66 3.18 -3.59
CA THR A 35 8.48 3.05 -2.73
C THR A 35 8.87 3.05 -1.28
N GLY A 36 7.90 3.35 -0.42
CA GLY A 36 8.15 3.53 0.99
C GLY A 36 6.87 3.51 1.79
N TRP A 37 7.02 3.78 3.08
CA TRP A 37 5.89 4.04 3.97
C TRP A 37 6.08 5.38 4.68
N LEU A 38 4.97 6.08 4.84
CA LEU A 38 4.85 7.21 5.74
C LEU A 38 4.41 6.69 7.09
N GLU A 39 5.17 6.99 8.13
CA GLU A 39 4.77 6.78 9.50
C GLU A 39 4.53 8.13 10.16
N VAL A 40 3.36 8.29 10.77
CA VAL A 40 2.93 9.52 11.43
C VAL A 40 2.62 9.19 12.89
N GLN A 41 3.30 9.86 13.81
CA GLN A 41 3.08 9.70 15.24
C GLN A 41 3.11 11.04 15.96
N ALA A 42 2.58 11.09 17.19
CA ALA A 42 2.82 12.24 18.05
C ALA A 42 4.31 12.40 18.32
N LEU A 43 4.77 13.64 18.44
CA LEU A 43 6.14 13.87 18.84
C LEU A 43 6.35 13.33 20.26
N PRO A 44 7.30 12.41 20.50
CA PRO A 44 7.60 11.95 21.84
C PRO A 44 8.03 13.14 22.72
N ALA A 45 7.55 13.21 23.96
CA ALA A 45 7.81 14.34 24.87
C ALA A 45 9.30 14.65 25.04
N ALA A 46 10.14 13.61 25.11
CA ALA A 46 11.60 13.76 25.18
C ALA A 46 12.19 14.48 23.96
N LEU A 47 11.67 14.19 22.78
CA LEU A 47 12.06 14.85 21.53
C LEU A 47 11.52 16.28 21.44
N GLY A 48 10.29 16.52 21.90
CA GLY A 48 9.70 17.87 21.97
C GLY A 48 10.46 18.81 22.89
N LEU A 49 10.86 18.32 24.07
CA LEU A 49 11.68 19.09 25.01
C LEU A 49 13.07 19.41 24.44
N ALA A 50 13.67 18.49 23.69
CA ALA A 50 14.99 18.68 23.11
C ALA A 50 14.99 19.55 21.84
N SER A 51 13.91 19.53 21.06
CA SER A 51 13.83 20.23 19.77
C SER A 51 13.31 21.67 19.87
N GLY A 52 12.61 22.01 20.96
CA GLY A 52 11.94 23.31 21.12
C GLY A 52 10.79 23.53 20.13
N TRP A 53 10.22 22.46 19.59
CA TRP A 53 9.15 22.56 18.59
C TRP A 53 7.81 22.95 19.21
N PRO A 54 6.98 23.73 18.49
CA PRO A 54 5.68 24.16 18.99
C PRO A 54 4.70 22.99 19.12
N GLU A 55 3.95 22.95 20.22
CA GLU A 55 2.86 22.00 20.43
C GLU A 55 1.57 22.46 19.71
N PRO A 56 0.80 21.55 19.07
CA PRO A 56 1.05 20.11 18.94
C PRO A 56 1.90 19.77 17.71
N ALA A 57 3.14 19.31 17.93
CA ALA A 57 3.99 18.81 16.86
C ALA A 57 3.69 17.33 16.52
N ARG A 58 3.99 16.93 15.29
CA ARG A 58 3.90 15.54 14.80
C ARG A 58 5.21 15.14 14.17
N LEU A 59 5.62 13.89 14.41
CA LEU A 59 6.77 13.29 13.75
C LEU A 59 6.28 12.51 12.54
N ILE A 60 6.79 12.88 11.36
CA ILE A 60 6.54 12.21 10.10
C ILE A 60 7.85 11.55 9.66
N CYS A 61 7.87 10.22 9.62
CA CYS A 61 9.01 9.44 9.14
C CYS A 61 8.69 8.83 7.79
N LEU A 62 9.51 9.15 6.78
CA LEU A 62 9.49 8.48 5.49
C LEU A 62 10.57 7.42 5.51
N HIS A 63 10.20 6.15 5.33
CA HIS A 63 11.20 5.11 5.14
C HIS A 63 11.18 4.61 3.70
N LEU A 64 12.38 4.44 3.14
CA LEU A 64 12.63 4.07 1.75
C LEU A 64 13.23 2.66 1.66
N ASP A 65 12.92 1.96 0.58
CA ASP A 65 13.73 0.86 0.02
C ASP A 65 14.06 -0.33 0.95
N ARG A 66 13.03 -1.12 1.31
CA ARG A 66 13.20 -2.57 1.56
C ARG A 66 12.40 -3.37 0.54
N PRO A 67 12.98 -4.36 -0.16
CA PRO A 67 12.33 -5.00 -1.30
C PRO A 67 11.02 -5.71 -0.95
N GLU A 68 10.95 -6.44 0.18
CA GLU A 68 9.69 -7.12 0.57
C GLU A 68 8.61 -6.11 1.00
N LEU A 69 9.00 -5.05 1.71
CA LEU A 69 8.08 -3.99 2.14
C LEU A 69 7.66 -3.09 0.97
N ALA A 70 8.53 -2.90 -0.02
CA ALA A 70 8.28 -2.14 -1.23
C ALA A 70 7.17 -2.79 -2.06
N GLN A 71 7.15 -4.12 -2.14
CA GLN A 71 6.09 -4.87 -2.81
C GLN A 71 4.75 -4.77 -2.07
N GLN A 72 4.75 -4.97 -0.75
CA GLN A 72 3.55 -4.80 0.08
C GLN A 72 2.97 -3.39 -0.04
N ALA A 73 3.82 -2.36 0.02
CA ALA A 73 3.40 -0.96 -0.12
C ALA A 73 2.80 -0.67 -1.51
N ARG A 74 3.37 -1.23 -2.59
CA ARG A 74 2.80 -1.09 -3.94
C ARG A 74 1.42 -1.74 -4.05
N VAL A 75 1.28 -2.95 -3.51
CA VAL A 75 -0.02 -3.63 -3.44
C VAL A 75 -1.01 -2.80 -2.64
N ASP A 76 -0.62 -2.26 -1.49
CA ASP A 76 -1.49 -1.44 -0.64
C ASP A 76 -1.96 -0.16 -1.32
N ALA A 77 -1.06 0.55 -1.99
CA ALA A 77 -1.39 1.74 -2.77
C ALA A 77 -2.37 1.43 -3.91
N LEU A 78 -2.11 0.35 -4.66
CA LEU A 78 -3.02 -0.14 -5.70
C LEU A 78 -4.39 -0.52 -5.13
N CYS A 79 -4.42 -1.21 -3.98
CA CYS A 79 -5.65 -1.59 -3.31
C CYS A 79 -6.47 -0.36 -2.89
N ALA A 80 -5.82 0.66 -2.34
CA ALA A 80 -6.47 1.90 -1.95
C ALA A 80 -7.05 2.64 -3.17
N GLN A 81 -6.26 2.74 -4.25
CA GLN A 81 -6.69 3.43 -5.46
C GLN A 81 -7.83 2.71 -6.19
N MET A 82 -7.74 1.39 -6.32
CA MET A 82 -8.70 0.56 -7.07
C MET A 82 -9.83 0.01 -6.18
N ARG A 83 -9.85 0.38 -4.89
CA ARG A 83 -10.84 -0.06 -3.88
C ARG A 83 -10.93 -1.60 -3.82
N PHE A 84 -9.78 -2.25 -3.74
CA PHE A 84 -9.71 -3.68 -3.48
C PHE A 84 -10.07 -3.98 -2.02
N SER A 85 -10.76 -5.09 -1.81
CA SER A 85 -11.10 -5.61 -0.48
C SER A 85 -9.88 -6.28 0.17
N PRO A 86 -9.90 -6.51 1.49
CA PRO A 86 -8.81 -7.21 2.18
C PRO A 86 -8.50 -8.59 1.58
N ALA A 87 -9.53 -9.33 1.14
CA ALA A 87 -9.33 -10.63 0.50
C ALA A 87 -8.67 -10.51 -0.89
N GLU A 88 -9.08 -9.52 -1.68
CA GLU A 88 -8.47 -9.23 -2.99
C GLU A 88 -7.02 -8.77 -2.84
N ARG A 89 -6.71 -7.98 -1.80
CA ARG A 89 -5.35 -7.60 -1.43
C ARG A 89 -4.47 -8.81 -1.16
N CYS A 90 -4.92 -9.74 -0.30
CA CYS A 90 -4.15 -10.94 0.03
C CYS A 90 -3.87 -11.79 -1.21
N VAL A 91 -4.87 -11.95 -2.09
CA VAL A 91 -4.69 -12.66 -3.36
C VAL A 91 -3.67 -11.93 -4.25
N LEU A 92 -3.80 -10.61 -4.42
CA LEU A 92 -2.89 -9.83 -5.26
C LEU A 92 -1.44 -9.87 -4.75
N LEU A 93 -1.24 -9.82 -3.44
CA LEU A 93 0.09 -9.88 -2.83
C LEU A 93 0.78 -11.21 -3.16
N LEU A 94 0.11 -12.33 -2.95
CA LEU A 94 0.68 -13.65 -3.24
C LEU A 94 0.92 -13.87 -4.74
N LEU A 95 0.04 -13.36 -5.60
CA LEU A 95 0.27 -13.40 -7.06
C LEU A 95 1.48 -12.55 -7.46
N ALA A 96 1.67 -11.40 -6.81
CA ALA A 96 2.85 -10.56 -7.02
C ALA A 96 4.14 -11.23 -6.51
N ASP A 97 4.05 -12.06 -5.47
CA ASP A 97 5.16 -12.89 -4.98
C ASP A 97 5.47 -14.07 -5.93
N GLY A 98 4.77 -14.16 -7.06
CA GLY A 98 5.01 -15.14 -8.13
C GLY A 98 4.22 -16.44 -7.97
N LEU A 99 3.27 -16.52 -7.02
CA LEU A 99 2.46 -17.72 -6.86
C LEU A 99 1.43 -17.87 -7.97
N THR A 100 1.12 -19.12 -8.32
CA THR A 100 0.00 -19.43 -9.21
C THR A 100 -1.33 -19.38 -8.45
N PRO A 101 -2.48 -19.21 -9.13
CA PRO A 101 -3.80 -19.26 -8.49
C PRO A 101 -4.04 -20.53 -7.66
N GLU A 102 -3.50 -21.67 -8.08
CA GLU A 102 -3.55 -22.93 -7.35
C GLU A 102 -2.74 -22.89 -6.05
N ALA A 103 -1.55 -22.29 -6.09
CA ALA A 103 -0.72 -22.10 -4.91
C ALA A 103 -1.34 -21.10 -3.93
N VAL A 104 -1.92 -20.00 -4.44
CA VAL A 104 -2.67 -19.01 -3.64
C VAL A 104 -3.85 -19.66 -2.92
N ALA A 105 -4.65 -20.46 -3.64
CA ALA A 105 -5.78 -21.18 -3.06
C ALA A 105 -5.34 -22.06 -1.89
N ARG A 106 -4.25 -22.81 -2.08
CA ARG A 106 -3.66 -23.67 -1.05
C ARG A 106 -3.15 -22.87 0.14
N GLN A 107 -2.45 -21.76 -0.10
CA GLN A 107 -1.86 -20.94 0.97
C GLN A 107 -2.92 -20.20 1.80
N LEU A 108 -4.01 -19.75 1.17
CA LEU A 108 -5.10 -19.07 1.85
C LEU A 108 -6.14 -20.04 2.44
N GLY A 109 -6.02 -21.35 2.19
CA GLY A 109 -6.99 -22.35 2.65
C GLY A 109 -8.38 -22.19 2.02
N ILE A 110 -8.45 -21.66 0.79
CA ILE A 110 -9.71 -21.44 0.05
C ILE A 110 -9.78 -22.29 -1.21
N GLN A 111 -10.98 -22.45 -1.77
CA GLN A 111 -11.13 -23.17 -3.04
C GLN A 111 -10.50 -22.41 -4.22
N LEU A 112 -10.00 -23.17 -5.20
CA LEU A 112 -9.48 -22.61 -6.45
C LEU A 112 -10.54 -21.79 -7.20
N SER A 113 -11.80 -22.23 -7.18
CA SER A 113 -12.94 -21.49 -7.74
C SER A 113 -13.06 -20.10 -7.10
N THR A 114 -12.96 -20.00 -5.78
CA THR A 114 -12.98 -18.73 -5.02
C THR A 114 -11.79 -17.85 -5.38
N THR A 115 -10.60 -18.42 -5.50
CA THR A 115 -9.40 -17.69 -5.93
C THR A 115 -9.57 -17.11 -7.33
N ARG A 116 -10.12 -17.89 -8.28
CA ARG A 116 -10.43 -17.42 -9.64
C ARG A 116 -11.47 -16.29 -9.64
N VAL A 117 -12.44 -16.32 -8.73
CA VAL A 117 -13.40 -15.22 -8.54
C VAL A 117 -12.68 -13.95 -8.07
N HIS A 118 -11.78 -14.04 -7.09
CA HIS A 118 -10.97 -12.90 -6.66
C HIS A 118 -10.11 -12.34 -7.79
N VAL A 119 -9.44 -13.20 -8.55
CA VAL A 119 -8.67 -12.82 -9.76
C VAL A 119 -9.54 -12.07 -10.77
N ARG A 120 -10.75 -12.56 -11.05
CA ARG A 120 -11.68 -11.89 -11.96
C ARG A 120 -12.09 -10.51 -11.43
N LYS A 121 -12.38 -10.40 -10.13
CA LYS A 121 -12.72 -9.10 -9.49
C LYS A 121 -11.56 -8.12 -9.54
N LEU A 122 -10.33 -8.58 -9.30
CA LEU A 122 -9.12 -7.76 -9.44
C LEU A 122 -9.01 -7.16 -10.85
N LEU A 123 -9.17 -7.98 -11.90
CA LEU A 123 -9.10 -7.51 -13.28
C LEU A 123 -10.25 -6.56 -13.63
N LEU A 124 -11.47 -6.84 -13.17
CA LEU A 124 -12.63 -5.97 -13.39
C LEU A 124 -12.45 -4.60 -12.73
N LYS A 125 -12.01 -4.58 -11.47
CA LYS A 125 -11.83 -3.34 -10.70
C LYS A 125 -10.63 -2.52 -11.19
N SER A 126 -9.53 -3.18 -11.58
CA SER A 126 -8.34 -2.51 -12.13
C SER A 126 -8.45 -2.13 -13.60
N ARG A 127 -9.42 -2.71 -14.32
CA ARG A 127 -9.52 -2.66 -15.79
C ARG A 127 -8.25 -3.14 -16.49
N ALA A 128 -7.44 -3.97 -15.82
CA ALA A 128 -6.26 -4.55 -16.43
C ALA A 128 -6.66 -5.55 -17.52
N PRO A 129 -6.04 -5.49 -18.72
CA PRO A 129 -6.33 -6.42 -19.80
C PRO A 129 -5.90 -7.87 -19.48
N SER A 130 -4.95 -8.04 -18.55
CA SER A 130 -4.47 -9.34 -18.12
C SER A 130 -3.89 -9.28 -16.71
N MET A 131 -3.77 -10.46 -16.07
CA MET A 131 -3.07 -10.57 -14.78
C MET A 131 -1.62 -10.13 -14.90
N THR A 132 -0.94 -10.49 -15.99
CA THR A 132 0.43 -10.06 -16.26
C THR A 132 0.57 -8.54 -16.29
N GLN A 133 -0.40 -7.82 -16.88
CA GLN A 133 -0.39 -6.35 -16.88
C GLN A 133 -0.63 -5.78 -15.49
N LEU A 134 -1.56 -6.35 -14.72
CA LEU A 134 -1.80 -5.95 -13.33
C LEU A 134 -0.56 -6.15 -12.45
N LEU A 135 0.09 -7.32 -12.55
CA LEU A 135 1.32 -7.62 -11.81
C LEU A 135 2.49 -6.75 -12.28
N ARG A 136 2.52 -6.37 -13.56
CA ARG A 136 3.47 -5.37 -14.05
C ARG A 136 3.27 -4.05 -13.32
N TRP A 137 2.05 -3.56 -13.12
CA TRP A 137 1.84 -2.37 -12.30
C TRP A 137 2.25 -2.54 -10.83
N VAL A 138 2.18 -3.74 -10.28
CA VAL A 138 2.69 -4.00 -8.92
C VAL A 138 4.23 -3.97 -8.87
N GLY A 139 4.90 -4.45 -9.91
CA GLY A 139 6.36 -4.60 -9.95
C GLY A 139 7.13 -3.54 -10.75
N SER A 140 6.45 -2.76 -11.59
CA SER A 140 7.07 -1.86 -12.56
C SER A 140 6.85 -0.41 -12.24
N ALA A 141 7.76 0.37 -12.81
CA ALA A 141 7.77 1.80 -12.84
C ALA A 141 6.69 2.44 -13.77
N ASP A 142 5.73 1.66 -14.26
CA ASP A 142 4.80 2.17 -15.27
C ASP A 142 3.64 2.96 -14.66
N ALA A 143 3.20 3.97 -15.40
CA ALA A 143 2.00 4.71 -15.06
C ALA A 143 0.78 3.78 -15.05
N LEU A 144 0.09 3.77 -13.91
CA LEU A 144 -1.23 3.17 -13.79
C LEU A 144 -2.18 3.81 -14.81
N PRO A 145 -3.12 3.07 -15.39
CA PRO A 145 -4.14 3.66 -16.26
C PRO A 145 -5.03 4.62 -15.46
N GLY A 146 -5.47 5.68 -16.14
CA GLY A 146 -6.32 6.74 -15.59
C GLY A 146 -7.78 6.36 -15.45
#